data_AF-Q5H692-F1
#
_entry.id   AF-Q5H692-F1
#
_cell.length_a   1.000
_cell.length_b   1.000
_cell.length_c   1.000
_cell.angle_alpha   90.00
_cell.angle_beta   90.00
_cell.angle_gamma   90.00
#
_symmetry.space_group_name_H-M   'P 1'
#
loop_
_entity.id
_entity.type
_entity.pdbx_description
1 polymer ?
#
loop_
_entity_poly.entity_id
_entity_poly.type
_entity_poly.pdbx_seq_one_letter_code
_entity_poly.pdbx_strand_id
1 'polypeptide(L)'
;MIGRDEFLQPLDREQLFAEDVYATQRIGLCRNSGSLRVERYFSSLLGWNYIAWARIQTRCSYVLLKRALLGGSAMRRSSMLVLLMLALYGSASASDSRAALPRAETVDVPRFMGDWYVIAHIPTRPERNAYDAVESYALRPDGRIQTTFTFRKGSFQAPLKSMHPIGQVAKEGNGALWSMQFLWPFKAEYVIAWQDAGYTQTIVARSKRDYVWYMARTPQVSDADYQQAVQRIAAMGYDVSKLRRVPQSAR
;
A
#
# COMPACT_ATOMS: atom_id res chain seq x y z
N MET A 1 12.84 -2.38 40.38
CA MET A 1 12.21 -3.19 39.31
C MET A 1 12.16 -2.33 38.05
N ILE A 2 13.10 -2.54 37.14
CA ILE A 2 13.27 -1.75 35.91
C ILE A 2 12.62 -2.56 34.78
N GLY A 3 11.49 -2.08 34.28
CA GLY A 3 10.84 -2.61 33.09
C GLY A 3 11.58 -2.12 31.84
N ARG A 4 12.02 -3.07 31.01
CA ARG A 4 12.68 -2.81 29.73
C ARG A 4 11.64 -2.40 28.69
N ASP A 5 11.43 -1.11 28.52
CA ASP A 5 10.85 -0.58 27.29
C ASP A 5 11.98 -0.36 26.29
N GLU A 6 12.23 -1.41 25.51
CA GLU A 6 13.25 -1.47 24.48
C GLU A 6 12.85 -0.55 23.31
N PHE A 7 13.62 0.53 23.18
CA PHE A 7 13.65 1.49 22.09
C PHE A 7 13.59 0.81 20.72
N LEU A 8 12.45 0.84 20.04
CA LEU A 8 12.41 0.65 18.59
C LEU A 8 12.90 1.93 17.91
N GLN A 9 13.99 1.85 17.15
CA GLN A 9 14.60 2.99 16.48
C GLN A 9 13.64 3.54 15.39
N PRO A 10 13.77 4.81 14.97
CA PRO A 10 12.91 5.41 13.96
C PRO A 10 12.81 4.59 12.65
N LEU A 11 13.91 3.92 12.25
CA LEU A 11 13.96 3.07 11.05
C LEU A 11 13.03 1.84 11.13
N ASP A 12 12.87 1.21 12.30
CA ASP A 12 12.02 0.01 12.44
C ASP A 12 10.54 0.32 12.23
N ARG A 13 10.14 1.58 12.49
CA ARG A 13 8.75 2.06 12.33
C ARG A 13 8.41 2.42 10.88
N GLU A 14 9.36 2.98 10.14
CA GLU A 14 9.23 3.15 8.69
C GLU A 14 9.21 1.81 7.97
N GLN A 15 10.01 0.83 8.42
CA GLN A 15 9.97 -0.54 7.92
C GLN A 15 8.61 -1.22 8.14
N LEU A 16 7.95 -1.07 9.30
CA LEU A 16 6.62 -1.65 9.53
C LEU A 16 5.52 -1.03 8.64
N PHE A 17 5.57 0.29 8.38
CA PHE A 17 4.67 0.94 7.43
C PHE A 17 4.90 0.43 6.02
N ALA A 18 6.17 0.35 5.64
CA ALA A 18 6.60 -0.19 4.37
C ALA A 18 6.08 -1.64 4.25
N GLU A 19 6.31 -2.49 5.25
CA GLU A 19 5.84 -3.87 5.35
C GLU A 19 4.32 -4.04 5.25
N ASP A 20 3.52 -3.06 5.66
CA ASP A 20 2.07 -3.12 5.55
C ASP A 20 1.55 -2.68 4.18
N VAL A 21 2.19 -1.68 3.56
CA VAL A 21 2.06 -1.43 2.11
C VAL A 21 2.52 -2.67 1.33
N TYR A 22 3.56 -3.37 1.79
CA TYR A 22 4.15 -4.57 1.17
C TYR A 22 3.29 -5.84 1.37
N ALA A 23 2.68 -6.04 2.54
CA ALA A 23 1.89 -7.22 2.85
C ALA A 23 0.56 -7.22 2.07
N THR A 24 -0.02 -6.05 1.83
CA THR A 24 -1.25 -5.91 1.03
C THR A 24 -1.00 -6.21 -0.46
N GLN A 25 0.25 -6.11 -0.93
CA GLN A 25 0.65 -6.53 -2.26
C GLN A 25 0.93 -8.05 -2.36
N ARG A 26 1.02 -8.76 -1.23
CA ARG A 26 1.27 -10.21 -1.15
C ARG A 26 0.04 -11.03 -0.74
N ILE A 27 -1.00 -10.41 -0.16
CA ILE A 27 -2.25 -11.11 0.26
C ILE A 27 -3.29 -11.11 -0.89
N GLY A 28 -2.85 -11.41 -2.11
CA GLY A 28 -3.68 -11.97 -3.18
C GLY A 28 -3.45 -13.48 -3.36
N LEU A 29 -2.47 -14.04 -2.63
CA LEU A 29 -2.08 -15.44 -2.71
C LEU A 29 -1.80 -15.94 -1.28
N CYS A 30 -2.85 -16.10 -0.49
CA CYS A 30 -2.90 -17.02 0.66
C CYS A 30 -4.23 -16.85 1.40
N ARG A 31 -5.31 -17.39 0.82
CA ARG A 31 -6.50 -17.73 1.58
C ARG A 31 -7.08 -19.04 1.07
N ASN A 32 -6.32 -20.11 1.24
CA ASN A 32 -6.85 -21.44 1.57
C ASN A 32 -5.71 -22.45 1.73
N SER A 33 -5.25 -22.63 2.96
CA SER A 33 -4.86 -23.93 3.50
C SER A 33 -4.48 -23.74 4.96
N GLY A 34 -5.35 -24.14 5.86
CA GLY A 34 -4.99 -24.26 7.28
C GLY A 34 -3.96 -25.37 7.46
N SER A 35 -2.89 -25.08 8.19
CA SER A 35 -2.08 -26.05 8.96
C SER A 35 -0.81 -25.37 9.49
N LEU A 36 -0.80 -25.12 10.79
CA LEU A 36 0.31 -25.30 11.74
C LEU A 36 1.75 -25.24 11.20
N ARG A 37 2.56 -24.30 11.73
CA ARG A 37 3.53 -24.55 12.81
C ARG A 37 4.56 -23.41 12.84
N VAL A 38 4.74 -22.85 14.04
CA VAL A 38 5.72 -21.84 14.39
C VAL A 38 7.11 -22.46 14.35
N GLU A 39 8.05 -21.85 13.63
CA GLU A 39 9.47 -22.05 13.89
C GLU A 39 10.23 -20.74 13.68
N ARG A 40 10.86 -20.27 14.77
CA ARG A 40 11.76 -19.13 14.81
C ARG A 40 13.05 -19.50 14.10
N TYR A 41 13.62 -18.63 13.28
CA TYR A 41 15.08 -18.48 13.20
C TYR A 41 15.40 -17.06 12.73
N PHE A 42 16.18 -16.36 13.54
CA PHE A 42 16.67 -15.01 13.29
C PHE A 42 18.19 -15.05 13.08
N SER A 43 18.67 -14.11 12.27
CA SER A 43 20.06 -13.66 12.06
C SER A 43 21.03 -14.54 11.25
N SER A 44 21.44 -14.04 10.08
CA SER A 44 22.67 -13.25 9.96
C SER A 44 22.99 -12.84 8.51
N LEU A 45 23.31 -11.54 8.37
CA LEU A 45 24.27 -10.88 7.46
C LEU A 45 24.44 -11.36 6.00
N LEU A 46 24.10 -10.42 5.10
CA LEU A 46 24.89 -9.93 3.95
C LEU A 46 25.84 -10.90 3.23
N GLY A 47 25.51 -11.13 1.96
CA GLY A 47 26.41 -11.65 0.94
C GLY A 47 25.90 -12.96 0.35
N TRP A 48 26.26 -13.21 -0.92
CA TRP A 48 26.01 -14.42 -1.71
C TRP A 48 24.80 -14.40 -2.66
N ASN A 49 25.06 -13.76 -3.81
CA ASN A 49 24.79 -14.23 -5.17
C ASN A 49 23.49 -15.02 -5.46
N TYR A 50 22.67 -14.39 -6.30
CA TYR A 50 21.46 -14.87 -6.98
C TYR A 50 21.55 -16.23 -7.74
N ILE A 51 22.72 -16.87 -7.77
CA ILE A 51 22.96 -18.12 -8.52
C ILE A 51 22.70 -19.38 -7.65
N ALA A 52 22.62 -19.25 -6.32
CA ALA A 52 22.36 -20.38 -5.42
C ALA A 52 20.86 -20.71 -5.24
N TRP A 53 19.96 -19.74 -5.41
CA TRP A 53 18.51 -19.95 -5.30
C TRP A 53 17.91 -20.71 -6.50
N ALA A 54 18.54 -20.63 -7.68
CA ALA A 54 18.10 -21.35 -8.89
C ALA A 54 18.48 -22.84 -8.93
N ARG A 55 19.21 -23.37 -7.94
CA ARG A 55 19.64 -24.79 -7.91
C ARG A 55 18.85 -25.68 -6.96
N ILE A 56 17.99 -25.12 -6.10
CA ILE A 56 17.18 -25.91 -5.16
C ILE A 56 15.80 -26.27 -5.75
N GLN A 57 15.22 -25.45 -6.63
CA GLN A 57 14.00 -25.83 -7.35
C GLN A 57 14.22 -26.88 -8.44
N THR A 58 15.46 -27.09 -8.92
CA THR A 58 15.74 -28.02 -10.03
C THR A 58 15.94 -29.47 -9.57
N ARG A 59 16.20 -29.73 -8.28
CA ARG A 59 16.41 -31.11 -7.78
C ARG A 59 15.12 -31.83 -7.39
N CYS A 60 14.06 -31.14 -6.97
CA CYS A 60 12.76 -31.77 -6.70
C CYS A 60 12.04 -32.22 -7.98
N SER A 61 12.16 -31.46 -9.07
CA SER A 61 11.56 -31.81 -10.36
C SER A 61 12.22 -33.05 -10.99
N TYR A 62 13.52 -33.24 -10.79
CA TYR A 62 14.28 -34.33 -11.43
C TYR A 62 13.97 -35.72 -10.84
N VAL A 63 13.70 -35.81 -9.53
CA VAL A 63 13.37 -37.09 -8.87
C VAL A 63 11.95 -37.54 -9.22
N LEU A 64 11.01 -36.61 -9.34
CA LEU A 64 9.64 -36.89 -9.79
C LEU A 64 9.60 -37.24 -11.30
N LEU A 65 10.41 -36.55 -12.12
CA LEU A 65 10.51 -36.84 -13.56
C LEU A 65 11.14 -38.22 -13.85
N LYS A 66 12.15 -38.64 -13.08
CA LYS A 66 12.75 -39.98 -13.23
C LYS A 66 11.79 -41.11 -12.83
N ARG A 67 10.93 -40.90 -11.84
CA ARG A 67 9.90 -41.89 -11.46
C ARG A 67 8.75 -41.98 -12.46
N ALA A 68 8.40 -40.87 -13.13
CA ALA A 68 7.38 -40.85 -14.18
C ALA A 68 7.84 -41.50 -15.50
N LEU A 69 9.15 -41.60 -15.75
CA LEU A 69 9.71 -42.18 -16.98
C LEU A 69 9.95 -43.70 -16.92
N LEU A 70 9.83 -44.33 -15.74
CA LEU A 70 10.09 -45.77 -15.55
C LEU A 70 8.85 -46.59 -15.18
N GLY A 71 7.65 -45.99 -15.15
CA GLY A 71 6.38 -46.67 -14.89
C GLY A 71 5.59 -46.93 -16.16
N GLY A 72 5.06 -48.14 -16.32
CA GLY A 72 4.38 -48.67 -17.51
C GLY A 72 3.32 -47.76 -18.15
N SER A 73 3.10 -48.01 -19.44
CA SER A 73 2.34 -47.23 -20.43
C SER A 73 0.93 -46.79 -20.03
N ALA A 74 0.29 -47.41 -19.03
CA ALA A 74 -1.03 -47.02 -18.54
C ALA A 74 -1.03 -45.74 -17.66
N MET A 75 0.07 -45.47 -16.93
CA MET A 75 0.14 -44.37 -15.95
C MET A 75 0.46 -43.00 -16.58
N ARG A 76 0.96 -43.01 -17.82
CA ARG A 76 1.33 -41.81 -18.60
C ARG A 76 0.12 -40.97 -19.02
N ARG A 77 -1.03 -41.60 -19.33
CA ARG A 77 -2.24 -40.88 -19.78
C ARG A 77 -2.93 -40.13 -18.65
N SER A 78 -3.04 -40.76 -17.48
CA SER A 78 -3.65 -40.14 -16.29
C SER A 78 -2.80 -39.00 -15.72
N SER A 79 -1.47 -39.13 -15.77
CA SER A 79 -0.55 -38.08 -15.29
C SER A 79 -0.53 -36.85 -16.19
N MET A 80 -0.72 -37.02 -17.51
CA MET A 80 -0.85 -35.90 -18.45
C MET A 80 -2.16 -35.12 -18.27
N LEU A 81 -3.28 -35.80 -17.96
CA LEU A 81 -4.57 -35.16 -17.70
C LEU A 81 -4.56 -34.32 -16.43
N VAL A 82 -3.89 -34.78 -15.37
CA VAL A 82 -3.75 -34.02 -14.11
C VAL A 82 -2.91 -32.75 -14.32
N LEU A 83 -1.82 -32.84 -15.08
CA LEU A 83 -0.99 -31.67 -15.45
C LEU A 83 -1.74 -30.68 -16.35
N LEU A 84 -2.59 -31.16 -17.27
CA LEU A 84 -3.42 -30.30 -18.13
C LEU A 84 -4.51 -29.58 -17.32
N MET A 85 -5.14 -30.27 -16.36
CA MET A 85 -6.13 -29.69 -15.43
C MET A 85 -5.51 -28.64 -14.51
N LEU A 86 -4.29 -28.88 -13.99
CA LEU A 86 -3.53 -27.90 -13.21
C LEU A 86 -3.08 -26.69 -14.04
N ALA A 87 -2.76 -26.89 -15.33
CA ALA A 87 -2.44 -25.79 -16.24
C ALA A 87 -3.67 -24.94 -16.59
N LEU A 88 -4.86 -25.55 -16.71
CA LEU A 88 -6.12 -24.85 -16.95
C LEU A 88 -6.65 -24.10 -15.71
N TYR A 89 -6.26 -24.51 -14.50
CA TYR A 89 -6.59 -23.80 -13.26
C TYR A 89 -5.67 -22.60 -12.95
N GLY A 90 -4.57 -22.41 -13.69
CA GLY A 90 -3.66 -21.28 -13.52
C GLY A 90 -4.08 -19.99 -14.22
N SER A 91 -5.12 -20.01 -15.05
CA SER A 91 -5.47 -18.90 -15.95
C SER A 91 -6.74 -18.13 -15.56
N ALA A 92 -7.18 -18.22 -14.31
CA ALA A 92 -8.12 -17.24 -13.75
C ALA A 92 -7.34 -16.11 -13.07
N SER A 93 -6.51 -15.41 -13.83
CA SER A 93 -6.11 -14.07 -13.42
C SER A 93 -7.38 -13.24 -13.54
N ALA A 94 -8.06 -13.01 -12.41
CA ALA A 94 -9.14 -12.05 -12.30
C ALA A 94 -8.59 -10.70 -12.77
N SER A 95 -8.81 -10.39 -14.05
CA SER A 95 -8.66 -9.04 -14.55
C SER A 95 -9.69 -8.24 -13.78
N ASP A 96 -9.21 -7.41 -12.87
CA ASP A 96 -10.05 -6.52 -12.09
C ASP A 96 -10.67 -5.53 -13.08
N SER A 97 -11.83 -5.89 -13.63
CA SER A 97 -12.55 -5.16 -14.68
C SER A 97 -13.19 -3.88 -14.16
N ARG A 98 -12.62 -3.29 -13.11
CA ARG A 98 -13.08 -2.03 -12.53
C ARG A 98 -12.68 -0.90 -13.46
N ALA A 99 -13.58 0.06 -13.62
CA ALA A 99 -13.30 1.29 -14.35
C ALA A 99 -12.00 1.94 -13.86
N ALA A 100 -11.28 2.59 -14.76
CA ALA A 100 -10.09 3.35 -14.38
C ALA A 100 -10.46 4.37 -13.30
N LEU A 101 -9.57 4.54 -12.31
CA LEU A 101 -9.76 5.54 -11.28
C LEU A 101 -9.75 6.94 -11.96
N PRO A 102 -10.75 7.80 -11.70
CA PRO A 102 -10.74 9.16 -12.23
C PRO A 102 -9.54 9.92 -11.67
N ARG A 103 -9.05 10.88 -12.46
CA ARG A 103 -7.96 11.76 -12.08
C ARG A 103 -8.43 13.20 -12.25
N ALA A 104 -7.85 14.08 -11.46
CA ALA A 104 -7.84 15.50 -11.76
C ALA A 104 -7.35 15.74 -13.20
N GLU A 105 -8.05 16.57 -13.98
CA GLU A 105 -7.64 16.86 -15.36
C GLU A 105 -6.26 17.54 -15.43
N THR A 106 -6.00 18.45 -14.50
CA THR A 106 -4.71 19.13 -14.33
C THR A 106 -4.51 19.49 -12.86
N VAL A 107 -3.29 19.28 -12.36
CA VAL A 107 -2.86 19.70 -11.01
C VAL A 107 -1.68 20.65 -11.17
N ASP A 108 -1.86 21.87 -10.65
CA ASP A 108 -0.77 22.80 -10.40
C ASP A 108 -0.02 22.33 -9.14
N VAL A 109 1.09 21.62 -9.37
CA VAL A 109 1.90 21.02 -8.29
C VAL A 109 2.41 22.07 -7.30
N PRO A 110 2.94 23.25 -7.72
CA PRO A 110 3.24 24.34 -6.80
C PRO A 110 2.07 24.75 -5.88
N ARG A 111 0.85 24.88 -6.41
CA ARG A 111 -0.34 25.22 -5.59
C ARG A 111 -0.77 24.11 -4.64
N PHE A 112 -0.39 22.86 -4.93
CA PHE A 112 -0.68 21.72 -4.06
C PHE A 112 0.23 21.66 -2.81
N MET A 113 1.34 22.39 -2.79
CA MET A 113 2.28 22.41 -1.66
C MET A 113 1.66 22.96 -0.37
N GLY A 114 2.34 22.74 0.76
CA GLY A 114 1.90 23.12 2.10
C GLY A 114 1.11 22.01 2.80
N ASP A 115 0.38 22.40 3.83
CA ASP A 115 -0.26 21.46 4.74
C ASP A 115 -1.67 21.06 4.29
N TRP A 116 -1.98 19.79 4.50
CA TRP A 116 -3.27 19.17 4.27
C TRP A 116 -3.66 18.34 5.49
N TYR A 117 -4.79 18.67 6.09
CA TYR A 117 -5.37 17.92 7.19
C TYR A 117 -6.13 16.74 6.64
N VAL A 118 -5.80 15.52 7.08
CA VAL A 118 -6.54 14.33 6.70
C VAL A 118 -7.86 14.33 7.48
N ILE A 119 -8.96 14.50 6.78
CA ILE A 119 -10.31 14.55 7.38
C ILE A 119 -10.90 13.14 7.46
N ALA A 120 -10.69 12.34 6.42
CA ALA A 120 -11.04 10.93 6.43
C ALA A 120 -10.12 10.11 5.54
N HIS A 121 -9.96 8.84 5.89
CA HIS A 121 -9.18 7.91 5.10
C HIS A 121 -9.71 6.48 5.19
N ILE A 122 -9.36 5.66 4.22
CA ILE A 122 -9.31 4.21 4.46
C ILE A 122 -7.88 3.95 4.94
N PRO A 123 -7.68 3.63 6.24
CA PRO A 123 -6.37 3.71 6.85
C PRO A 123 -5.44 2.61 6.36
N THR A 124 -4.17 2.97 6.19
CA THR A 124 -3.09 1.99 6.22
C THR A 124 -3.00 1.39 7.63
N ARG A 125 -2.43 0.19 7.75
CA ARG A 125 -2.27 -0.49 9.03
C ARG A 125 -1.60 0.36 10.16
N PRO A 126 -0.54 1.16 9.89
CA PRO A 126 0.07 2.03 10.90
C PRO A 126 -0.78 3.27 11.24
N GLU A 127 -1.59 3.75 10.29
CA GLU A 127 -2.54 4.86 10.45
C GLU A 127 -3.85 4.44 11.15
N ARG A 128 -4.03 3.15 11.45
CA ARG A 128 -5.20 2.69 12.20
C ARG A 128 -5.26 3.44 13.53
N ASN A 129 -6.35 4.19 13.70
CA ASN A 129 -6.59 5.10 14.82
C ASN A 129 -5.64 6.31 14.86
N ALA A 130 -5.33 6.92 13.72
CA ALA A 130 -4.65 8.22 13.65
C ALA A 130 -5.56 9.36 14.14
N TYR A 131 -4.96 10.30 14.87
CA TYR A 131 -5.51 11.56 15.36
C TYR A 131 -4.57 12.70 14.92
N ASP A 132 -5.11 13.91 14.70
CA ASP A 132 -4.35 15.08 14.24
C ASP A 132 -3.45 14.78 13.03
N ALA A 133 -3.98 14.00 12.07
CA ALA A 133 -3.18 13.58 10.94
C ALA A 133 -3.04 14.71 9.91
N VAL A 134 -1.79 15.06 9.55
CA VAL A 134 -1.47 16.14 8.61
C VAL A 134 -0.40 15.64 7.64
N GLU A 135 -0.64 15.84 6.34
CA GLU A 135 0.34 15.67 5.28
C GLU A 135 0.84 17.04 4.81
N SER A 136 2.15 17.25 4.87
CA SER A 136 2.80 18.47 4.40
C SER A 136 3.67 18.17 3.19
N TYR A 137 3.49 18.92 2.10
CA TYR A 137 4.25 18.76 0.86
C TYR A 137 5.13 19.99 0.60
N ALA A 138 6.41 19.75 0.33
CA ALA A 138 7.36 20.79 -0.03
C ALA A 138 8.13 20.39 -1.30
N LEU A 139 8.25 21.34 -2.24
CA LEU A 139 9.02 21.13 -3.45
C LEU A 139 10.52 21.18 -3.13
N ARG A 140 11.28 20.20 -3.63
CA ARG A 140 12.72 20.11 -3.46
C ARG A 140 13.44 20.72 -4.68
N PRO A 141 14.70 21.16 -4.53
CA PRO A 141 15.50 21.67 -5.66
C PRO A 141 15.72 20.65 -6.78
N ASP A 142 15.66 19.36 -6.49
CA ASP A 142 15.79 18.26 -7.45
C ASP A 142 14.48 17.92 -8.19
N GLY A 143 13.42 18.72 -7.99
CA GLY A 143 12.10 18.53 -8.61
C GLY A 143 11.26 17.42 -7.97
N ARG A 144 11.75 16.77 -6.91
CA ARG A 144 10.95 15.83 -6.11
C ARG A 144 10.14 16.56 -5.04
N ILE A 145 9.22 15.85 -4.41
CA ILE A 145 8.35 16.38 -3.37
C ILE A 145 8.76 15.76 -2.04
N GLN A 146 9.25 16.57 -1.12
CA GLN A 146 9.40 16.18 0.27
C GLN A 146 8.01 16.10 0.89
N THR A 147 7.61 14.92 1.33
CA THR A 147 6.37 14.75 2.08
C THR A 147 6.72 14.53 3.53
N THR A 148 5.94 15.13 4.42
CA THR A 148 6.01 14.90 5.87
C THR A 148 4.61 14.56 6.35
N PHE A 149 4.39 13.31 6.68
CA PHE A 149 3.14 12.86 7.29
C PHE A 149 3.31 12.83 8.81
N THR A 150 2.44 13.52 9.54
CA THR A 150 2.44 13.55 11.00
C THR A 150 1.11 13.11 11.55
N PHE A 151 1.10 12.34 12.63
CA PHE A 151 -0.11 11.91 13.32
C PHE A 151 0.16 11.48 14.76
N ARG A 152 -0.89 11.44 15.57
CA ARG A 152 -0.90 10.84 16.91
C ARG A 152 -1.64 9.51 16.88
N LYS A 153 -1.11 8.47 17.53
CA LYS A 153 -1.70 7.12 17.49
C LYS A 153 -2.61 6.89 18.69
N GLY A 154 -3.90 6.73 18.44
CA GLY A 154 -4.91 6.29 19.42
C GLY A 154 -5.58 7.41 20.22
N SER A 155 -4.91 8.53 20.46
CA SER A 155 -5.48 9.69 21.17
C SER A 155 -4.77 11.00 20.85
N PHE A 156 -5.37 12.13 21.23
CA PHE A 156 -4.76 13.46 21.15
C PHE A 156 -3.55 13.65 22.09
N GLN A 157 -3.45 12.85 23.15
CA GLN A 157 -2.34 12.90 24.12
C GLN A 157 -1.15 12.01 23.72
N ALA A 158 -1.35 11.12 22.74
CA ALA A 158 -0.29 10.25 22.26
C ALA A 158 0.85 11.08 21.63
N PRO A 159 2.10 10.60 21.71
CA PRO A 159 3.24 11.28 21.11
C PRO A 159 3.04 11.42 19.59
N LEU A 160 3.48 12.55 19.06
CA LEU A 160 3.46 12.81 17.63
C LEU A 160 4.45 11.87 16.93
N LYS A 161 4.00 11.25 15.84
CA LYS A 161 4.83 10.44 14.95
C LYS A 161 4.96 11.17 13.62
N SER A 162 6.11 11.04 12.98
CA SER A 162 6.36 11.59 11.66
C SER A 162 6.92 10.52 10.72
N MET A 163 6.67 10.72 9.43
CA MET A 163 7.19 9.91 8.33
C MET A 163 7.57 10.85 7.19
N HIS A 164 8.66 10.54 6.48
CA HIS A 164 9.24 11.46 5.50
C HIS A 164 9.39 10.85 4.09
N PRO A 165 8.29 10.41 3.44
CA PRO A 165 8.38 9.85 2.10
C PRO A 165 8.77 10.91 1.07
N ILE A 166 9.38 10.44 -0.02
CA ILE A 166 9.73 11.28 -1.17
C ILE A 166 8.80 10.96 -2.33
N GLY A 167 8.04 11.96 -2.76
CA GLY A 167 7.20 11.91 -3.94
C GLY A 167 7.95 12.28 -5.21
N GLN A 168 7.62 11.60 -6.30
CA GLN A 168 8.03 11.98 -7.65
C GLN A 168 6.79 12.10 -8.53
N VAL A 169 6.58 13.25 -9.15
CA VAL A 169 5.49 13.47 -10.10
C VAL A 169 5.82 12.68 -11.37
N ALA A 170 4.88 11.86 -11.83
CA ALA A 170 5.00 11.14 -13.09
C ALA A 170 4.94 12.15 -14.26
N LYS A 171 5.61 11.83 -15.36
CA LYS A 171 5.60 12.71 -16.55
C LYS A 171 4.20 12.72 -17.18
N GLU A 172 3.55 11.58 -17.11
CA GLU A 172 2.17 11.34 -17.49
C GLU A 172 1.20 11.72 -16.36
N GLY A 173 0.02 12.22 -16.72
CA GLY A 173 -1.05 12.51 -15.75
C GLY A 173 -1.13 13.95 -15.26
N ASN A 174 -0.55 14.92 -15.97
CA ASN A 174 -0.77 16.36 -15.77
C ASN A 174 -0.62 16.84 -14.31
N GLY A 175 0.36 16.30 -13.59
CA GLY A 175 0.61 16.64 -12.18
C GLY A 175 -0.23 15.85 -11.16
N ALA A 176 -1.19 15.04 -11.58
CA ALA A 176 -2.08 14.29 -10.68
C ALA A 176 -1.56 12.90 -10.28
N LEU A 177 -0.59 12.34 -11.00
CA LEU A 177 -0.05 11.01 -10.74
C LEU A 177 1.35 11.11 -10.14
N TRP A 178 1.51 10.64 -8.91
CA TRP A 178 2.77 10.64 -8.18
C TRP A 178 3.18 9.23 -7.78
N SER A 179 4.47 9.05 -7.58
CA SER A 179 5.10 7.85 -7.03
C SER A 179 5.76 8.19 -5.71
N MET A 180 5.20 7.70 -4.61
CA MET A 180 5.69 7.92 -3.25
C MET A 180 6.67 6.82 -2.83
N GLN A 181 7.89 7.20 -2.48
CA GLN A 181 8.93 6.28 -2.00
C GLN A 181 9.10 6.43 -0.49
N PHE A 182 8.76 5.36 0.24
CA PHE A 182 8.90 5.28 1.70
C PHE A 182 10.18 4.54 2.10
N LEU A 183 10.48 3.40 1.44
CA LEU A 183 11.69 2.62 1.64
C LEU A 183 12.11 1.97 0.32
N TRP A 184 13.39 2.05 -0.01
CA TRP A 184 13.96 1.46 -1.22
C TRP A 184 13.87 -0.08 -1.17
N PRO A 185 13.50 -0.79 -2.25
CA PRO A 185 13.32 -0.33 -3.64
C PRO A 185 11.87 -0.03 -4.07
N PHE A 186 10.90 0.01 -3.16
CA PHE A 186 9.47 0.02 -3.53
C PHE A 186 8.84 1.42 -3.54
N LYS A 187 7.85 1.60 -4.41
CA LYS A 187 7.11 2.85 -4.63
C LYS A 187 5.61 2.58 -4.54
N ALA A 188 4.87 3.48 -3.89
CA ALA A 188 3.42 3.47 -3.83
C ALA A 188 2.85 4.49 -4.84
N GLU A 189 1.81 4.07 -5.56
CA GLU A 189 1.04 4.97 -6.42
C GLU A 189 0.25 5.96 -5.55
N TYR A 190 0.22 7.22 -5.97
CA TYR A 190 -0.50 8.31 -5.33
C TYR A 190 -1.20 9.12 -6.42
N VAL A 191 -2.54 9.08 -6.44
CA VAL A 191 -3.34 9.72 -7.49
C VAL A 191 -4.20 10.81 -6.87
N ILE A 192 -4.02 12.05 -7.31
CA ILE A 192 -4.97 13.14 -7.00
C ILE A 192 -6.20 12.91 -7.88
N ALA A 193 -7.22 12.26 -7.31
CA ALA A 193 -8.42 11.85 -8.03
C ALA A 193 -9.41 12.99 -8.21
N TRP A 194 -9.43 13.91 -7.25
CA TRP A 194 -10.25 15.12 -7.31
C TRP A 194 -9.64 16.20 -6.42
N GLN A 195 -9.77 17.45 -6.82
CA GLN A 195 -9.50 18.63 -6.02
C GLN A 195 -10.46 19.74 -6.42
N ASP A 196 -10.78 20.62 -5.49
CA ASP A 196 -11.57 21.81 -5.79
C ASP A 196 -10.74 22.87 -6.53
N ALA A 197 -11.40 23.82 -7.20
CA ALA A 197 -10.72 24.90 -7.92
C ALA A 197 -9.86 25.80 -7.01
N GLY A 198 -10.24 25.88 -5.73
CA GLY A 198 -9.55 26.67 -4.72
C GLY A 198 -8.31 26.01 -4.11
N TYR A 199 -8.09 24.71 -4.34
CA TYR A 199 -7.08 23.91 -3.63
C TYR A 199 -7.29 23.93 -2.10
N THR A 200 -8.56 23.98 -1.68
CA THR A 200 -9.00 23.92 -0.29
C THR A 200 -9.32 22.50 0.16
N GLN A 201 -9.70 21.63 -0.77
CA GLN A 201 -10.11 20.25 -0.52
C GLN A 201 -9.61 19.32 -1.64
N THR A 202 -9.23 18.10 -1.28
CA THR A 202 -8.72 17.12 -2.24
C THR A 202 -9.03 15.69 -1.82
N ILE A 203 -9.15 14.81 -2.80
CA ILE A 203 -9.24 13.37 -2.63
C ILE A 203 -8.05 12.75 -3.34
N VAL A 204 -7.24 12.07 -2.56
CA VAL A 204 -6.09 11.31 -3.01
C VAL A 204 -6.40 9.83 -2.90
N ALA A 205 -6.06 9.07 -3.91
CA ALA A 205 -6.53 7.72 -4.12
C ALA A 205 -5.44 6.81 -4.69
N ARG A 206 -5.73 5.52 -4.68
CA ARG A 206 -4.92 4.44 -5.24
C ARG A 206 -5.79 3.59 -6.16
N SER A 207 -5.28 3.25 -7.34
CA SER A 207 -6.04 2.50 -8.35
C SER A 207 -6.51 1.12 -7.85
N LYS A 208 -5.82 0.54 -6.86
CA LYS A 208 -6.19 -0.72 -6.18
C LYS A 208 -7.43 -0.61 -5.28
N ARG A 209 -7.91 0.60 -4.99
CA ARG A 209 -9.07 0.89 -4.12
C ARG A 209 -8.95 0.34 -2.70
N ASP A 210 -7.73 0.18 -2.24
CA ASP A 210 -7.37 -0.28 -0.90
C ASP A 210 -7.17 0.90 0.07
N TYR A 211 -6.75 2.07 -0.44
CA TYR A 211 -6.55 3.28 0.35
C TYR A 211 -7.02 4.54 -0.39
N VAL A 212 -7.54 5.49 0.38
CA VAL A 212 -8.02 6.81 -0.06
C VAL A 212 -7.90 7.77 1.10
N TRP A 213 -7.61 9.03 0.80
CA TRP A 213 -7.52 10.13 1.75
C TRP A 213 -8.34 11.31 1.23
N TYR A 214 -9.28 11.76 2.04
CA TYR A 214 -9.95 13.04 1.88
C TYR A 214 -9.27 14.04 2.80
N MET A 215 -8.74 15.11 2.21
CA MET A 215 -7.96 16.11 2.91
C MET A 215 -8.46 17.52 2.64
N ALA A 216 -8.24 18.41 3.59
CA ALA A 216 -8.60 19.82 3.49
C ALA A 216 -7.48 20.72 4.02
N ARG A 217 -7.50 22.00 3.63
CA ARG A 217 -6.57 23.02 4.16
C ARG A 217 -6.89 23.44 5.59
N THR A 218 -8.07 23.09 6.10
CA THR A 218 -8.52 23.34 7.47
C THR A 218 -8.74 22.02 8.22
N PRO A 219 -8.56 21.98 9.54
CA PRO A 219 -8.75 20.76 10.35
C PRO A 219 -10.21 20.32 10.44
N GLN A 220 -11.16 21.22 10.15
CA GLN A 220 -12.59 20.96 10.17
C GLN A 220 -13.20 21.38 8.83
N VAL A 221 -14.17 20.61 8.39
CA VAL A 221 -14.99 20.85 7.19
C VAL A 221 -16.46 20.75 7.57
N SER A 222 -17.34 21.34 6.75
CA SER A 222 -18.77 21.20 6.98
C SER A 222 -19.21 19.75 6.79
N ASP A 223 -20.30 19.34 7.45
CA ASP A 223 -20.87 18.01 7.22
C ASP A 223 -21.33 17.83 5.76
N ALA A 224 -21.77 18.91 5.10
CA ALA A 224 -22.12 18.88 3.69
C ALA A 224 -20.91 18.55 2.80
N ASP A 225 -19.78 19.22 3.01
CA ASP A 225 -18.53 18.94 2.28
C ASP A 225 -18.05 17.52 2.52
N TYR A 226 -18.10 17.07 3.77
CA TYR A 226 -17.76 15.69 4.11
C TYR A 226 -18.63 14.68 3.35
N GLN A 227 -19.96 14.85 3.37
CA GLN A 227 -20.86 13.92 2.68
C GLN A 227 -20.64 13.93 1.16
N GLN A 228 -20.36 15.10 0.57
CA GLN A 228 -19.99 15.17 -0.84
C GLN A 228 -18.70 14.42 -1.13
N ALA A 229 -17.68 14.54 -0.28
CA ALA A 229 -16.44 13.78 -0.42
C ALA A 229 -16.68 12.26 -0.31
N VAL A 230 -17.51 11.82 0.65
CA VAL A 230 -17.89 10.40 0.78
C VAL A 230 -18.59 9.89 -0.47
N GLN A 231 -19.53 10.66 -1.04
CA GLN A 231 -20.22 10.29 -2.29
C GLN A 231 -19.24 10.17 -3.47
N ARG A 232 -18.28 11.09 -3.59
CA ARG A 232 -17.21 11.00 -4.61
C ARG A 232 -16.37 9.74 -4.44
N ILE A 233 -15.95 9.44 -3.21
CA ILE A 233 -15.18 8.24 -2.89
C ILE A 233 -15.98 6.97 -3.24
N ALA A 234 -17.28 6.93 -2.89
CA ALA A 234 -18.16 5.83 -3.25
C ALA A 234 -18.27 5.65 -4.77
N ALA A 235 -18.46 6.75 -5.52
CA ALA A 235 -18.54 6.73 -6.98
C ALA A 235 -17.24 6.24 -7.66
N MET A 236 -16.09 6.43 -7.02
CA MET A 236 -14.80 5.89 -7.48
C MET A 236 -14.68 4.35 -7.27
N GLY A 237 -15.63 3.73 -6.56
CA GLY A 237 -15.70 2.29 -6.32
C GLY A 237 -15.02 1.85 -5.02
N TYR A 238 -14.81 2.77 -4.08
CA TYR A 238 -14.31 2.44 -2.75
C TYR A 238 -15.42 1.95 -1.82
N ASP A 239 -15.05 1.06 -0.91
CA ASP A 239 -15.91 0.59 0.16
C ASP A 239 -15.93 1.63 1.30
N VAL A 240 -16.94 2.51 1.28
CA VAL A 240 -17.09 3.58 2.27
C VAL A 240 -17.32 3.08 3.70
N SER A 241 -17.67 1.80 3.91
CA SER A 241 -17.76 1.23 5.26
C SER A 241 -16.38 1.15 5.95
N LYS A 242 -15.30 1.16 5.17
CA LYS A 242 -13.92 1.19 5.66
C LYS A 242 -13.39 2.61 5.86
N LEU A 243 -14.14 3.61 5.42
CA LEU A 243 -13.76 5.01 5.54
C LEU A 243 -13.92 5.44 7.00
N ARG A 244 -12.86 5.99 7.55
CA ARG A 244 -12.81 6.48 8.93
C ARG A 244 -12.59 7.98 8.92
N ARG A 245 -13.42 8.73 9.66
CA ARG A 245 -13.11 10.12 10.02
C ARG A 245 -11.92 10.15 10.96
N VAL A 246 -10.98 11.04 10.67
CA VAL A 246 -9.80 11.29 11.50
C VAL A 246 -10.15 12.44 12.45
N PRO A 247 -10.12 12.24 13.76
CA PRO A 247 -10.33 13.34 14.71
C PRO A 247 -9.19 14.35 14.61
N GLN A 248 -9.56 15.63 14.52
CA GLN A 248 -8.65 16.76 14.43
C GLN A 248 -8.93 17.72 15.59
N SER A 249 -7.87 18.20 16.23
CA SER A 249 -7.94 19.26 17.23
C SER A 249 -8.31 20.58 16.55
N ALA A 250 -9.09 21.41 17.22
CA ALA A 250 -9.23 22.81 16.81
C ALA A 250 -7.85 23.48 16.90
N ARG A 251 -7.46 24.21 15.85
CA ARG A 251 -6.21 24.98 15.78
C ARG A 251 -6.52 26.45 15.61
#